data_AF-A0A229FV30-F1
#
_entry.id   AF-A0A229FV30-F1
#
_cell.length_a   1.000
_cell.length_b   1.000
_cell.length_c   1.000
_cell.angle_alpha   90.00
_cell.angle_beta   90.00
_cell.angle_gamma   90.00
#
_symmetry.space_group_name_H-M   'P 1'
#
loop_
_entity.id
_entity.type
_entity.pdbx_description
1 polymer ?
#
loop_
_entity_poly.entity_id
_entity_poly.type
_entity_poly.pdbx_seq_one_letter_code
_entity_poly.pdbx_strand_id
1 'polypeptide(L)'
;QSIYAFRGANYENILLFGESYPEAKLIKLEQNYRSTPAVLDYINALSAQITLGYQKQLYSAVSIDGLKPVFRRLSDETKEARYIADKIIKLKSDYDYQDFAVLCRTSFQSNYVQLEFMERHIPFIVVGGIRFIERRHIKDVLAFVKILYNPNDTIAWHRILT
;
A
#
# COMPACT_ATOMS: atom_id res chain seq x y z
N GLN A 1 5.59 -10.93 5.93
CA GLN A 1 4.70 -9.99 5.20
C GLN A 1 3.22 -10.24 5.55
N SER A 2 2.90 -10.68 6.78
CA SER A 2 1.51 -10.75 7.23
C SER A 2 1.12 -9.40 7.83
N ILE A 3 0.25 -8.66 7.13
CA ILE A 3 -0.16 -7.30 7.53
C ILE A 3 -1.67 -7.18 7.78
N TYR A 4 -2.41 -8.29 7.74
CA TYR A 4 -3.87 -8.33 7.83
C TYR A 4 -4.40 -8.98 9.12
N ALA A 5 -3.60 -9.00 10.20
CA ALA A 5 -4.02 -9.57 11.49
C ALA A 5 -5.33 -8.95 12.01
N PHE A 6 -5.53 -7.64 11.79
CA PHE A 6 -6.77 -6.92 12.13
C PHE A 6 -8.02 -7.40 11.37
N ARG A 7 -7.87 -8.23 10.33
CA ARG A 7 -8.95 -8.88 9.58
C ARG A 7 -9.01 -10.40 9.85
N GLY A 8 -8.36 -10.87 10.91
CA GLY A 8 -8.36 -12.28 11.31
C GLY A 8 -7.32 -13.15 10.60
N ALA A 9 -6.36 -12.57 9.87
CA ALA A 9 -5.26 -13.36 9.32
C ALA A 9 -4.34 -13.86 10.45
N ASN A 10 -4.22 -15.19 10.61
CA ASN A 10 -3.28 -15.79 11.55
C ASN A 10 -1.95 -16.09 10.85
N TYR A 11 -0.86 -15.50 11.35
CA TYR A 11 0.49 -15.76 10.82
C TYR A 11 1.01 -17.15 11.21
N GLU A 12 0.46 -17.79 12.24
CA GLU A 12 0.88 -19.13 12.68
C GLU A 12 0.65 -20.18 11.60
N ASN A 13 -0.35 -19.98 10.73
CA ASN A 13 -0.66 -20.89 9.62
C ASN A 13 0.56 -21.19 8.73
N ILE A 14 1.46 -20.21 8.52
CA ILE A 14 2.68 -20.45 7.73
C ILE A 14 3.83 -20.99 8.59
N LEU A 15 3.89 -20.62 9.87
CA LEU A 15 5.00 -21.02 10.76
C LEU A 15 4.88 -22.49 11.20
N LEU A 16 3.65 -22.91 11.48
CA LEU A 16 3.32 -24.27 11.91
C LEU A 16 3.09 -25.22 10.72
N PHE A 17 3.29 -24.75 9.49
CA PHE A 17 3.06 -25.55 8.29
C PHE A 17 3.92 -26.81 8.27
N GLY A 18 5.19 -26.70 8.66
CA GLY A 18 6.10 -27.86 8.75
C GLY A 18 5.74 -28.84 9.86
N GLU A 19 5.04 -28.40 10.91
CA GLU A 19 4.54 -29.30 11.96
C GLU A 19 3.28 -30.03 11.49
N SER A 20 2.43 -29.35 10.73
CA SER A 20 1.19 -29.91 10.17
C SER A 20 1.46 -30.90 9.02
N TYR A 21 2.56 -30.70 8.28
CA TYR A 21 2.97 -31.50 7.13
C TYR A 21 4.47 -31.85 7.23
N PRO A 22 4.85 -32.87 8.03
CA PRO A 22 6.26 -33.21 8.27
C PRO A 22 7.04 -33.63 7.02
N GLU A 23 6.35 -34.14 5.99
CA GLU A 23 6.92 -34.51 4.70
C GLU A 23 7.19 -33.32 3.76
N ALA A 24 6.70 -32.13 4.11
CA ALA A 24 6.84 -30.94 3.28
C ALA A 24 8.30 -30.44 3.24
N LYS A 25 8.75 -30.01 2.06
CA LYS A 25 10.07 -29.41 1.88
C LYS A 25 9.99 -27.89 1.99
N LEU A 26 10.77 -27.31 2.89
CA LEU A 26 10.93 -25.86 2.98
C LEU A 26 11.90 -25.37 1.91
N ILE A 27 11.41 -24.55 0.98
CA ILE A 27 12.23 -23.87 -0.04
C ILE A 27 12.16 -22.36 0.22
N LYS A 28 13.30 -21.72 0.43
CA LYS A 28 13.40 -20.27 0.60
C LYS A 28 13.81 -19.62 -0.71
N LEU A 29 12.98 -18.72 -1.21
CA LEU A 29 13.30 -17.90 -2.38
C LEU A 29 13.94 -16.59 -1.89
N GLU A 30 15.24 -16.46 -2.16
CA GLU A 30 16.08 -15.37 -1.64
C GLU A 30 16.51 -14.38 -2.72
N GLN A 31 16.55 -14.81 -3.98
CA GLN A 31 16.86 -13.92 -5.10
C GLN A 31 15.67 -12.99 -5.39
N ASN A 32 15.92 -11.69 -5.34
CA ASN A 32 14.98 -10.63 -5.64
C ASN A 32 15.30 -10.00 -6.99
N TYR A 33 14.27 -9.91 -7.84
CA TYR A 33 14.39 -9.39 -9.21
C TYR A 33 13.82 -7.97 -9.37
N ARG A 34 13.33 -7.36 -8.29
CA ARG A 34 12.64 -6.05 -8.31
C ARG A 34 13.51 -4.92 -7.80
N SER A 35 14.23 -5.15 -6.71
CA SER A 35 14.90 -4.11 -5.94
C SER A 35 16.41 -4.17 -6.10
N THR A 36 17.05 -3.01 -6.00
CA THR A 36 18.51 -2.87 -6.01
C THR A 36 19.13 -3.40 -4.70
N PRO A 37 20.42 -3.81 -4.73
CA PRO A 37 21.15 -4.23 -3.53
C PRO A 37 21.00 -3.26 -2.34
N ALA A 38 21.17 -1.95 -2.55
CA ALA A 38 21.06 -0.94 -1.50
C ALA A 38 19.70 -0.91 -0.76
N VAL A 39 18.60 -1.24 -1.44
CA VAL A 39 17.27 -1.33 -0.81
C VAL A 39 17.14 -2.65 -0.07
N LEU A 40 17.66 -3.75 -0.62
CA LEU A 40 17.64 -5.06 0.01
C LEU A 40 18.48 -5.08 1.29
N ASP A 41 19.63 -4.41 1.31
CA ASP A 41 20.49 -4.30 2.49
C ASP A 41 19.74 -3.63 3.65
N TYR A 42 19.01 -2.55 3.37
CA TYR A 42 18.17 -1.88 4.36
C TYR A 42 17.07 -2.82 4.89
N ILE A 43 16.40 -3.57 4.00
CA ILE A 43 15.35 -4.52 4.38
C ILE A 43 15.90 -5.72 5.18
N ASN A 44 17.07 -6.24 4.80
CA ASN A 44 17.73 -7.34 5.52
C ASN A 44 18.15 -6.90 6.92
N ALA A 45 18.71 -5.70 7.06
CA ALA A 45 19.06 -5.13 8.37
C ALA A 45 17.82 -4.96 9.28
N LEU A 46 16.68 -4.52 8.73
CA LEU A 46 15.42 -4.46 9.48
C LEU A 46 14.91 -5.86 9.84
N SER A 47 14.99 -6.81 8.90
CA SER A 47 14.50 -8.18 9.08
C SER A 47 15.30 -8.96 10.13
N ALA A 48 16.60 -8.68 10.27
CA ALA A 48 17.45 -9.29 11.28
C ALA A 48 17.02 -8.97 12.74
N GLN A 49 16.22 -7.92 12.94
CA GLN A 49 15.66 -7.57 14.24
C GLN A 49 14.34 -8.31 14.54
N ILE A 50 13.74 -8.96 13.55
CA ILE A 50 12.47 -9.67 13.69
C ILE A 50 12.76 -11.10 14.16
N THR A 51 12.30 -11.43 15.37
CA THR A 51 12.47 -12.76 15.96
C THR A 51 11.50 -13.81 15.42
N LEU A 52 10.36 -13.37 14.90
CA LEU A 52 9.27 -14.22 14.44
C LEU A 52 9.30 -14.41 12.92
N GLY A 53 9.41 -15.66 12.47
CA GLY A 53 9.31 -16.03 11.06
C GLY A 53 10.51 -16.82 10.52
N TYR A 54 10.38 -17.31 9.29
CA TYR A 54 11.49 -17.92 8.58
C TYR A 54 12.52 -16.87 8.19
N GLN A 55 13.69 -16.95 8.81
CA GLN A 55 14.84 -16.11 8.47
C GLN A 55 15.28 -16.40 7.03
N LYS A 56 15.49 -15.33 6.27
CA LYS A 56 15.97 -15.38 4.89
C LYS A 56 16.75 -14.11 4.59
N GLN A 57 17.75 -14.21 3.74
CA GLN A 57 18.55 -13.06 3.32
C GLN A 57 18.31 -12.79 1.84
N LEU A 58 17.74 -11.63 1.54
CA LEU A 58 17.42 -11.29 0.15
C LEU A 58 18.66 -10.73 -0.56
N TYR A 59 18.88 -11.14 -1.80
CA TYR A 59 19.95 -10.57 -2.64
C TYR A 59 19.43 -10.29 -4.05
N SER A 60 20.13 -9.43 -4.79
CA SER A 60 19.81 -9.11 -6.19
C SER A 60 21.02 -9.40 -7.06
N ALA A 61 20.78 -9.93 -8.26
CA ALA A 61 21.81 -10.12 -9.28
C ALA A 61 22.03 -8.86 -10.14
N VAL A 62 21.27 -7.79 -9.90
CA VAL A 62 21.42 -6.50 -10.59
C VAL A 62 22.74 -5.87 -10.18
N SER A 63 23.60 -5.57 -11.16
CA SER A 63 24.97 -5.07 -10.98
C SER A 63 25.07 -3.58 -10.63
N ILE A 64 23.94 -2.89 -10.47
CA ILE A 64 23.89 -1.46 -10.19
C ILE A 64 23.77 -1.27 -8.68
N ASP A 65 24.76 -0.63 -8.07
CA ASP A 65 24.62 -0.08 -6.73
C ASP A 65 23.58 1.05 -6.78
N GLY A 66 22.36 0.71 -6.36
CA GLY A 66 21.25 1.65 -6.30
C GLY A 66 21.48 2.74 -5.23
N LEU A 67 20.69 3.82 -5.32
CA LEU A 67 20.68 4.84 -4.27
C LEU A 67 20.15 4.27 -2.95
N LYS A 68 20.82 4.60 -1.84
CA LYS A 68 20.35 4.23 -0.50
C LYS A 68 19.02 4.93 -0.19
N PRO A 69 18.11 4.27 0.56
CA PRO A 69 16.91 4.92 1.07
C PRO A 69 17.25 6.19 1.85
N VAL A 70 16.52 7.27 1.59
CA VAL A 70 16.74 8.58 2.24
C VAL A 70 15.65 8.81 3.27
N PHE A 71 16.06 9.04 4.52
CA PHE A 71 15.17 9.48 5.58
C PHE A 71 15.25 11.00 5.74
N ARG A 72 14.10 11.67 5.81
CA ARG A 72 13.98 13.10 6.11
C ARG A 72 12.87 13.33 7.13
N ARG A 73 13.17 14.15 8.14
CA ARG A 73 12.19 14.67 9.08
C ARG A 73 11.86 16.11 8.68
N LEU A 74 10.58 16.40 8.58
CA LEU A 74 10.05 17.73 8.24
C LEU A 74 9.19 18.23 9.40
N SER A 75 8.92 19.54 9.43
CA SER A 75 8.24 20.15 10.58
C SER A 75 6.74 19.90 10.63
N ASP A 76 6.12 19.68 9.47
CA ASP A 76 4.67 19.56 9.30
C ASP A 76 4.35 18.86 7.96
N GLU A 77 3.10 18.45 7.81
CA GLU A 77 2.56 17.70 6.67
C GLU A 77 2.58 18.52 5.38
N THR A 78 2.48 19.85 5.49
CA THR A 78 2.51 20.74 4.32
C THR A 78 3.92 20.81 3.74
N LYS A 79 4.96 20.92 4.59
CA LYS A 79 6.34 20.84 4.15
C LYS A 79 6.72 19.45 3.65
N GLU A 80 6.13 18.39 4.21
CA GLU A 80 6.26 17.04 3.66
C GLU A 80 5.70 16.92 2.24
N ALA A 81 4.47 17.38 2.02
CA ALA A 81 3.86 17.39 0.69
C ALA A 81 4.70 18.19 -0.32
N ARG A 82 5.16 19.40 0.06
CA ARG A 82 6.03 20.24 -0.77
C ARG A 82 7.34 19.53 -1.12
N TYR A 83 8.00 18.94 -0.12
CA TYR A 83 9.24 18.21 -0.34
C TYR A 83 9.07 17.03 -1.30
N ILE A 84 7.97 16.28 -1.18
CA ILE A 84 7.64 15.18 -2.09
C ILE A 84 7.44 15.72 -3.52
N ALA A 85 6.63 16.77 -3.68
CA ALA A 85 6.38 17.39 -4.98
C ALA A 85 7.67 17.95 -5.62
N ASP A 86 8.50 18.66 -4.84
CA ASP A 86 9.80 19.18 -5.27
C ASP A 86 10.71 18.05 -5.78
N LYS A 87 10.71 16.90 -5.08
CA LYS A 87 11.52 15.74 -5.47
C LYS A 87 11.04 15.11 -6.76
N ILE A 88 9.74 14.93 -6.93
CA ILE A 88 9.16 14.37 -8.15
C ILE A 88 9.46 15.30 -9.33
N ILE A 89 9.24 16.61 -9.19
CA ILE A 89 9.53 17.59 -10.24
C ILE A 89 11.01 17.56 -10.61
N LYS A 90 11.91 17.51 -9.62
CA LYS A 90 13.36 17.44 -9.86
C LYS A 90 13.77 16.18 -10.64
N LEU A 91 13.11 15.05 -10.39
CA LEU A 91 13.41 13.76 -11.02
C LEU A 91 12.61 13.53 -12.31
N LYS A 92 11.73 14.46 -12.69
CA LYS A 92 10.87 14.32 -13.87
C LYS A 92 11.63 14.28 -15.21
N SER A 93 12.86 14.80 -15.23
CA SER A 93 13.74 14.68 -16.42
C SER A 93 14.11 13.23 -16.72
N ASP A 94 14.25 12.42 -15.68
CA ASP A 94 14.79 11.07 -15.77
C ASP A 94 13.69 10.00 -15.64
N TYR A 95 12.51 10.37 -15.13
CA TYR A 95 11.39 9.47 -14.84
C TYR A 95 10.05 10.11 -15.22
N ASP A 96 9.04 9.29 -15.47
CA ASP A 96 7.66 9.72 -15.66
C ASP A 96 6.86 9.73 -14.37
N TYR A 97 5.76 10.49 -14.34
CA TYR A 97 4.92 10.59 -13.13
C TYR A 97 4.40 9.23 -12.65
N GLN A 98 4.19 8.29 -13.57
CA GLN A 98 3.77 6.92 -13.28
C GLN A 98 4.81 6.06 -12.56
N ASP A 99 6.09 6.46 -12.60
CA ASP A 99 7.18 5.75 -11.94
C ASP A 99 7.25 6.07 -10.43
N PHE A 100 6.47 7.07 -9.98
CA PHE A 100 6.42 7.48 -8.59
C PHE A 100 5.16 6.93 -7.89
N ALA A 101 5.35 6.45 -6.67
CA ALA A 101 4.26 6.07 -5.78
C ALA A 101 4.46 6.71 -4.40
N VAL A 102 3.40 7.29 -3.83
CA VAL A 102 3.38 7.81 -2.46
C VAL A 102 2.54 6.86 -1.60
N LEU A 103 3.19 6.21 -0.63
CA LEU A 103 2.55 5.26 0.27
C LEU A 103 2.32 5.90 1.63
N CYS A 104 1.06 5.98 2.06
CA CYS A 104 0.67 6.51 3.36
C CYS A 104 0.08 5.41 4.26
N ARG A 105 0.18 5.58 5.58
CA ARG A 105 -0.39 4.61 6.54
C ARG A 105 -1.90 4.70 6.62
N THR A 106 -2.45 5.92 6.51
CA THR A 106 -3.88 6.22 6.48
C THR A 106 -4.22 7.11 5.29
N SER A 107 -5.48 7.07 4.85
CA SER A 107 -5.93 7.84 3.68
C SER A 107 -5.86 9.35 3.89
N PHE A 108 -6.19 9.84 5.10
CA PHE A 108 -6.18 11.27 5.41
C PHE A 108 -4.80 11.93 5.25
N GLN A 109 -3.71 11.19 5.55
CA GLN A 109 -2.34 11.69 5.35
C GLN A 109 -2.06 12.08 3.90
N SER A 110 -2.67 11.38 2.95
CA SER A 110 -2.48 11.67 1.52
C SER A 110 -3.14 12.98 1.07
N ASN A 111 -4.05 13.57 1.86
CA ASN A 111 -4.77 14.79 1.46
C ASN A 111 -3.83 15.97 1.22
N TYR A 112 -2.82 16.16 2.08
CA TYR A 112 -1.84 17.24 1.91
C TYR A 112 -1.04 17.08 0.62
N VAL A 113 -0.62 15.85 0.30
CA VAL A 113 0.09 15.53 -0.94
C VAL A 113 -0.80 15.76 -2.15
N GLN A 114 -2.06 15.35 -2.09
CA GLN A 114 -3.03 15.57 -3.17
C GLN A 114 -3.26 17.06 -3.44
N LEU A 115 -3.44 17.87 -2.39
CA LEU A 115 -3.61 19.33 -2.53
C LEU A 115 -2.40 19.97 -3.19
N GLU A 116 -1.19 19.62 -2.75
CA GLU A 116 0.05 20.14 -3.34
C GLU A 116 0.22 19.70 -4.81
N PHE A 117 -0.12 18.45 -5.14
CA PHE A 117 -0.08 17.98 -6.52
C PHE A 117 -1.11 18.68 -7.41
N MET A 118 -2.31 18.95 -6.89
CA MET A 118 -3.33 19.73 -7.60
C MET A 118 -2.86 21.17 -7.85
N GLU A 119 -2.31 21.84 -6.84
CA GLU A 119 -1.80 23.21 -6.93
C GLU A 119 -0.68 23.32 -7.99
N ARG A 120 0.16 22.30 -8.12
CA ARG A 120 1.28 22.25 -9.06
C ARG A 120 0.98 21.55 -10.38
N HIS A 121 -0.27 21.17 -10.63
CA HIS A 121 -0.69 20.43 -11.83
C HIS A 121 0.10 19.14 -12.07
N ILE A 122 0.52 18.46 -11.01
CA ILE A 122 1.14 17.13 -11.08
C ILE A 122 0.01 16.10 -11.26
N PRO A 123 0.01 15.28 -12.31
CA PRO A 123 -1.00 14.24 -12.50
C PRO A 123 -0.81 13.12 -11.47
N PHE A 124 -1.89 12.69 -10.82
CA PHE A 124 -1.87 11.59 -9.86
C PHE A 124 -3.16 10.77 -9.89
N ILE A 125 -3.05 9.55 -9.38
CA ILE A 125 -4.19 8.68 -9.10
C ILE A 125 -4.20 8.32 -7.61
N VAL A 126 -5.39 8.29 -7.01
CA VAL A 126 -5.56 7.87 -5.61
C VAL A 126 -6.09 6.45 -5.58
N VAL A 127 -5.31 5.54 -5.01
CA VAL A 127 -5.69 4.13 -4.83
C VAL A 127 -6.18 3.90 -3.40
N GLY A 128 -7.33 3.25 -3.24
CA GLY A 128 -7.89 2.94 -1.92
C GLY A 128 -8.75 4.04 -1.28
N GLY A 129 -9.15 5.06 -2.04
CA GLY A 129 -10.17 6.03 -1.64
C GLY A 129 -11.59 5.42 -1.57
N ILE A 130 -12.60 6.29 -1.39
CA ILE A 130 -14.01 5.86 -1.41
C ILE A 130 -14.28 5.18 -2.75
N ARG A 131 -14.61 3.88 -2.70
CA ARG A 131 -14.94 3.10 -3.90
C ARG A 131 -16.08 3.79 -4.63
N PHE A 132 -16.12 3.71 -5.96
CA PHE A 132 -17.21 4.29 -6.74
C PHE A 132 -18.60 3.91 -6.19
N ILE A 133 -18.79 2.64 -5.83
CA ILE A 133 -20.03 2.11 -5.26
C ILE A 133 -20.39 2.65 -3.87
N GLU A 134 -19.41 3.20 -3.15
CA GLU A 134 -19.58 3.73 -1.80
C GLU A 134 -20.03 5.20 -1.79
N ARG A 135 -20.03 5.86 -2.97
CA ARG A 135 -20.49 7.24 -3.11
C ARG A 135 -21.99 7.32 -2.83
N ARG A 136 -22.40 8.39 -2.12
CA ARG A 136 -23.78 8.59 -1.67
C ARG A 136 -24.79 8.42 -2.81
N HIS A 137 -24.64 9.16 -3.90
CA HIS A 137 -25.52 9.09 -5.07
C HIS A 137 -25.56 7.70 -5.74
N ILE A 138 -24.44 6.98 -5.79
CA ILE A 138 -24.41 5.61 -6.34
C ILE A 138 -25.16 4.64 -5.43
N LYS A 139 -24.96 4.76 -4.11
CA LYS A 139 -25.70 3.96 -3.13
C LYS A 139 -27.20 4.23 -3.16
N ASP A 140 -27.62 5.45 -3.48
CA ASP A 140 -29.04 5.82 -3.59
C ASP A 140 -29.67 5.10 -4.79
N VAL A 141 -29.04 5.16 -5.96
CA VAL A 141 -29.48 4.39 -7.15
C VAL A 141 -29.50 2.88 -6.88
N LEU A 142 -28.48 2.35 -6.22
CA LEU A 142 -28.43 0.92 -5.88
C LEU A 142 -29.52 0.50 -4.89
N ALA A 143 -29.94 1.39 -3.99
CA ALA A 143 -31.05 1.10 -3.09
C ALA A 143 -32.35 0.89 -3.86
N PHE A 144 -32.63 1.70 -4.89
CA PHE A 144 -33.80 1.49 -5.77
C PHE A 144 -33.73 0.12 -6.47
N VAL A 145 -32.57 -0.24 -7.03
CA VAL A 145 -32.38 -1.55 -7.69
C VAL A 145 -32.58 -2.71 -6.71
N LYS A 146 -32.07 -2.58 -5.48
CA LYS A 146 -32.24 -3.60 -4.44
C LYS A 146 -33.69 -3.79 -4.05
N ILE A 147 -34.48 -2.72 -3.95
CA ILE A 147 -35.92 -2.80 -3.66
C ILE A 147 -36.67 -3.46 -4.81
N LEU A 148 -36.34 -3.13 -6.06
CA LEU A 148 -36.96 -3.75 -7.24
C LEU A 148 -36.71 -5.26 -7.28
N TYR A 149 -35.51 -5.71 -6.90
CA TYR A 149 -35.15 -7.13 -6.85
C TYR A 149 -35.68 -7.83 -5.59
N ASN A 150 -35.59 -7.18 -4.43
CA ASN A 150 -36.03 -7.67 -3.13
C ASN A 150 -36.79 -6.56 -2.38
N PRO A 151 -38.12 -6.48 -2.52
CA PRO A 151 -38.95 -5.50 -1.84
C PRO A 151 -38.88 -5.56 -0.30
N ASN A 152 -38.37 -6.65 0.27
CA ASN A 152 -38.22 -6.82 1.72
C ASN A 152 -36.89 -6.27 2.28
N ASP A 153 -36.02 -5.65 1.46
CA ASP A 153 -34.78 -5.03 1.93
C ASP A 153 -35.08 -3.73 2.70
N THR A 154 -35.28 -3.86 4.01
CA THR A 154 -35.59 -2.75 4.92
C THR A 154 -34.47 -1.71 5.00
N ILE A 155 -33.21 -2.10 4.77
CA ILE A 155 -32.06 -1.18 4.78
C ILE A 155 -32.11 -0.28 3.54
N ALA A 156 -32.43 -0.86 2.38
CA ALA A 156 -32.60 -0.09 1.15
C ALA A 156 -33.78 0.88 1.24
N TRP A 157 -34.93 0.44 1.79
CA TRP A 157 -36.08 1.31 2.03
C TRP A 157 -35.76 2.46 2.97
N HIS A 158 -35.12 2.17 4.11
CA HIS A 158 -34.72 3.21 5.05
C HIS A 158 -33.84 4.24 4.35
N ARG A 159 -32.86 3.82 3.55
CA ARG A 159 -31.98 4.75 2.83
C ARG A 159 -32.72 5.73 1.91
N ILE A 160 -33.83 5.30 1.28
CA ILE A 160 -34.55 6.13 0.32
C ILE A 160 -35.59 7.03 0.99
N LEU A 161 -36.19 6.55 2.08
CA LEU A 161 -37.28 7.25 2.76
C LEU A 161 -36.81 8.21 3.87
N THR A 162 -35.54 8.14 4.29
CA THR A 162 -34.92 9.06 5.27
C THR A 162 -33.78 9.85 4.63
#